data_AF-A0A3S6QS06-F1
#
_entry.id   AF-A0A3S6QS06-F1
#
_cell.length_a   1.000
_cell.length_b   1.000
_cell.length_c   1.000
_cell.angle_alpha   90.00
_cell.angle_beta   90.00
_cell.angle_gamma   90.00
#
_symmetry.space_group_name_H-M   'P 1'
#
loop_
_entity.id
_entity.type
_entity.pdbx_description
1 polymer ?
#
loop_
_entity_poly.entity_id
_entity_poly.type
_entity_poly.pdbx_seq_one_letter_code
_entity_poly.pdbx_strand_id
1 'polypeptide(L)'
;MLHQENVQKIYRGGVLISSTILVIGAFIGLYASIRERKIKIIFWSILSSISLPFFYYLKEDSIWLMPFVVILSISSIITVIISKSQNFKDLSLHLLLISLPIFSLTMVTLFYKNMNYKYYDEYTITDRSGTYYKDFLHDLLVIQEGEKYQSNIWISKSAVEKAEKYSPTLRKFSDQLNNSFTNSSTGQNIEYPGDIIFWEFRDTFSTLYLHKNGIYANNFYKKVHNELLHAFNTGKLRKSNRFYLSQVSQGLRFSDILWFKNHTGNYFNTMISYKYNKLSVNEATGSFNQLLNMSELTHSPIIWPGTINTFFSKKSAIFVSFIQTHITKFYQSISKIVFIIGSIGILLLLLQILLQLLNKNYHLLPLLIVIFSMLLSAFALFIGVEWFSRFLSIKKFYDYISCAIPIMQTLEIIGCFFTFTFIINFFPRKKIKDLE
;
A
#
# COMPACT_ATOMS: atom_id res chain seq x y z
N MET A 1 -7.77 14.27 2.77
CA MET A 1 -8.14 14.91 1.48
C MET A 1 -8.21 13.81 0.43
N LEU A 2 -9.40 13.52 -0.11
CA LEU A 2 -9.65 12.30 -0.91
C LEU A 2 -9.55 12.60 -2.42
N HIS A 3 -8.81 11.76 -3.16
CA HIS A 3 -8.65 11.86 -4.62
C HIS A 3 -9.82 11.21 -5.38
N GLN A 4 -10.22 11.80 -6.52
CA GLN A 4 -11.34 11.34 -7.35
C GLN A 4 -11.30 9.84 -7.67
N GLU A 5 -10.18 9.28 -8.11
CA GLU A 5 -10.10 7.85 -8.47
C GLU A 5 -10.21 6.93 -7.25
N ASN A 6 -9.88 7.43 -6.06
CA ASN A 6 -9.96 6.66 -4.81
C ASN A 6 -11.38 6.68 -4.22
N VAL A 7 -12.16 7.75 -4.44
CA VAL A 7 -13.55 7.83 -3.93
C VAL A 7 -14.55 7.25 -4.93
N GLN A 8 -14.32 7.41 -6.24
CA GLN A 8 -15.26 6.99 -7.28
C GLN A 8 -15.16 5.51 -7.65
N LYS A 9 -14.03 4.85 -7.33
CA LYS A 9 -14.00 3.39 -7.32
C LYS A 9 -14.66 2.93 -6.02
N ILE A 10 -15.92 2.52 -6.12
CA ILE A 10 -16.64 1.81 -5.05
C ILE A 10 -15.79 0.63 -4.52
N TYR A 11 -14.94 0.06 -5.39
CA TYR A 11 -13.93 -0.92 -4.99
C TYR A 11 -12.74 -0.29 -4.24
N ARG A 12 -12.39 -0.89 -3.09
CA ARG A 12 -11.14 -0.77 -2.30
C ARG A 12 -10.69 0.66 -1.93
N GLY A 13 -10.45 1.54 -2.89
CA GLY A 13 -9.99 2.93 -2.71
C GLY A 13 -10.79 3.75 -1.71
N GLY A 14 -12.13 3.60 -1.70
CA GLY A 14 -13.00 4.44 -0.87
C GLY A 14 -12.86 4.20 0.63
N VAL A 15 -12.45 2.99 1.02
CA VAL A 15 -12.35 2.56 2.44
C VAL A 15 -10.88 2.44 2.89
N LEU A 16 -9.92 2.40 1.96
CA LEU A 16 -8.49 2.25 2.28
C LEU A 16 -7.96 3.34 3.22
N ILE A 17 -8.35 4.59 3.00
CA ILE A 17 -7.90 5.72 3.84
C ILE A 17 -8.48 5.61 5.25
N SER A 18 -9.79 5.36 5.36
CA SER A 18 -10.48 5.24 6.65
C SER A 18 -10.00 4.02 7.45
N SER A 19 -9.77 2.89 6.79
CA SER A 19 -9.22 1.68 7.41
C SER A 19 -7.78 1.87 7.89
N THR A 20 -6.95 2.62 7.16
CA THR A 20 -5.59 2.97 7.62
C THR A 20 -5.65 3.75 8.94
N ILE A 21 -6.50 4.79 9.00
CA ILE A 21 -6.68 5.59 10.23
C ILE A 21 -7.20 4.73 11.38
N LEU A 22 -8.14 3.83 11.08
CA LEU A 22 -8.71 2.92 12.08
C LEU A 22 -7.63 2.01 12.70
N VAL A 23 -6.76 1.40 11.88
CA VAL A 23 -5.66 0.57 12.39
C VAL A 23 -4.69 1.40 13.23
N ILE A 24 -4.27 2.56 12.72
CA ILE A 24 -3.32 3.43 13.42
C ILE A 24 -3.88 3.88 14.77
N GLY A 25 -5.11 4.39 14.78
CA GLY A 25 -5.79 4.82 16.00
C GLY A 25 -5.97 3.66 16.98
N ALA A 26 -6.34 2.48 16.51
CA ALA A 26 -6.54 1.32 17.37
C ALA A 26 -5.25 0.84 18.05
N PHE A 27 -4.12 0.84 17.33
CA PHE A 27 -2.82 0.45 17.88
C PHE A 27 -2.23 1.52 18.81
N ILE A 28 -2.41 2.80 18.52
CA ILE A 28 -2.02 3.88 19.45
C ILE A 28 -2.85 3.78 20.74
N GLY A 29 -4.18 3.58 20.61
CA GLY A 29 -5.07 3.39 21.74
C GLY A 29 -4.67 2.17 22.58
N LEU A 30 -4.34 1.06 21.92
CA LEU A 30 -3.84 -0.15 22.57
C LEU A 30 -2.58 0.14 23.39
N TYR A 31 -1.58 0.77 22.77
CA TYR A 31 -0.31 1.14 23.43
C TYR A 31 -0.53 2.11 24.61
N ALA A 32 -1.36 3.14 24.43
CA ALA A 32 -1.65 4.12 25.48
C ALA A 32 -2.43 3.51 26.67
N SER A 33 -3.29 2.52 26.41
CA SER A 33 -4.17 1.92 27.42
C SER A 33 -3.49 0.94 28.37
N ILE A 34 -2.21 0.58 28.14
CA ILE A 34 -1.45 -0.39 28.94
C ILE A 34 -1.44 -0.04 30.43
N ARG A 35 -1.37 1.25 30.75
CA ARG A 35 -1.31 1.74 32.13
C ARG A 35 -2.67 2.21 32.66
N GLU A 36 -3.73 2.04 31.89
CA GLU A 36 -5.06 2.50 32.22
C GLU A 36 -5.94 1.36 32.78
N ARG A 37 -7.27 1.59 32.81
CA ARG A 37 -8.25 0.60 33.26
C ARG A 37 -8.35 -0.55 32.26
N LYS A 38 -8.52 -1.78 32.77
CA LYS A 38 -8.63 -3.02 31.97
C LYS A 38 -9.64 -2.96 30.82
N ILE A 39 -10.77 -2.28 31.02
CA ILE A 39 -11.80 -2.14 29.98
C ILE A 39 -11.28 -1.42 28.72
N LYS A 40 -10.35 -0.46 28.88
CA LYS A 40 -9.81 0.29 27.75
C LYS A 40 -8.86 -0.58 26.91
N ILE A 41 -7.96 -1.34 27.54
CA ILE A 41 -7.08 -2.25 26.80
C ILE A 41 -7.87 -3.36 26.12
N ILE A 42 -8.93 -3.88 26.74
CA ILE A 42 -9.85 -4.83 26.10
C ILE A 42 -10.50 -4.22 24.86
N PHE A 43 -11.07 -3.01 24.99
CA PHE A 43 -11.69 -2.30 23.87
C PHE A 43 -10.72 -2.10 22.71
N TRP A 44 -9.53 -1.57 22.97
CA TRP A 44 -8.52 -1.31 21.93
C TRP A 44 -7.93 -2.58 21.34
N SER A 45 -7.81 -3.65 22.13
CA SER A 45 -7.40 -4.98 21.66
C SER A 45 -8.42 -5.57 20.69
N ILE A 46 -9.72 -5.48 21.00
CA ILE A 46 -10.79 -5.93 20.09
C ILE A 46 -10.77 -5.09 18.81
N LEU A 47 -10.70 -3.76 18.93
CA LEU A 47 -10.74 -2.86 17.78
C LEU A 47 -9.52 -3.04 16.85
N SER A 48 -8.32 -3.25 17.41
CA SER A 48 -7.12 -3.56 16.63
C SER A 48 -7.19 -4.94 15.98
N SER A 49 -7.83 -5.91 16.64
CA SER A 49 -8.02 -7.27 16.13
C SER A 49 -9.00 -7.35 14.96
N ILE A 50 -9.97 -6.44 14.89
CA ILE A 50 -10.90 -6.34 13.76
C ILE A 50 -10.27 -5.49 12.63
N SER A 51 -9.65 -4.36 12.99
CA SER A 51 -9.16 -3.40 12.00
C SER A 51 -7.93 -3.89 11.23
N LEU A 52 -7.00 -4.60 11.87
CA LEU A 52 -5.77 -5.06 11.21
C LEU A 52 -6.05 -6.04 10.06
N PRO A 53 -6.78 -7.16 10.26
CA PRO A 53 -7.08 -8.08 9.16
C PRO A 53 -7.93 -7.42 8.08
N PHE A 54 -8.89 -6.56 8.47
CA PHE A 54 -9.72 -5.81 7.54
C PHE A 54 -8.86 -4.96 6.59
N PHE A 55 -7.94 -4.16 7.12
CA PHE A 55 -7.02 -3.39 6.28
C PHE A 55 -6.07 -4.29 5.48
N TYR A 56 -5.47 -5.29 6.14
CA TYR A 56 -4.41 -6.12 5.55
C TYR A 56 -4.87 -6.84 4.27
N TYR A 57 -6.13 -7.32 4.25
CA TYR A 57 -6.71 -7.96 3.08
C TYR A 57 -7.46 -7.01 2.15
N LEU A 58 -7.75 -5.78 2.58
CA LEU A 58 -8.29 -4.75 1.70
C LEU A 58 -7.24 -4.32 0.67
N LYS A 59 -5.95 -4.28 1.03
CA LYS A 59 -4.84 -3.90 0.12
C LYS A 59 -3.84 -5.06 -0.11
N GLU A 60 -3.55 -5.41 -1.36
CA GLU A 60 -2.53 -6.42 -1.73
C GLU A 60 -1.12 -6.08 -1.23
N ASP A 61 -0.77 -4.79 -1.15
CA ASP A 61 0.52 -4.30 -0.69
C ASP A 61 0.52 -3.89 0.79
N SER A 62 -0.50 -4.24 1.59
CA SER A 62 -0.68 -3.82 3.00
C SER A 62 0.48 -4.10 3.96
N ILE A 63 1.45 -4.93 3.54
CA ILE A 63 2.67 -5.22 4.29
C ILE A 63 3.41 -3.94 4.73
N TRP A 64 3.25 -2.84 3.99
CA TRP A 64 3.85 -1.54 4.31
C TRP A 64 3.46 -1.01 5.70
N LEU A 65 2.30 -1.41 6.24
CA LEU A 65 1.84 -0.98 7.57
C LEU A 65 2.44 -1.83 8.71
N MET A 66 3.03 -2.99 8.40
CA MET A 66 3.58 -3.91 9.41
C MET A 66 4.71 -3.32 10.25
N PRO A 67 5.63 -2.48 9.75
CA PRO A 67 6.62 -1.82 10.61
C PRO A 67 5.99 -1.06 11.77
N PHE A 68 4.87 -0.37 11.54
CA PHE A 68 4.13 0.34 12.58
C PHE A 68 3.53 -0.64 13.61
N VAL A 69 2.83 -1.68 13.11
CA VAL A 69 2.20 -2.72 13.95
C VAL A 69 3.22 -3.45 14.82
N VAL A 70 4.35 -3.86 14.23
CA VAL A 70 5.40 -4.62 14.92
C VAL A 70 6.08 -3.77 15.98
N ILE A 71 6.49 -2.54 15.66
CA ILE A 71 7.18 -1.66 16.61
C ILE A 71 6.27 -1.34 17.80
N LEU A 72 5.00 -0.99 17.56
CA LEU A 72 4.08 -0.71 18.67
C LEU A 72 3.74 -1.96 19.47
N SER A 73 3.61 -3.12 18.86
CA SER A 73 3.35 -4.37 19.59
C SER A 73 4.54 -4.74 20.48
N ILE A 74 5.77 -4.68 19.97
CA ILE A 74 6.98 -4.95 20.75
C ILE A 74 7.12 -3.93 21.88
N SER A 75 6.94 -2.64 21.58
CA SER A 75 7.01 -1.58 22.59
C SER A 75 5.94 -1.73 23.67
N SER A 76 4.75 -2.21 23.29
CA SER A 76 3.67 -2.54 24.22
C SER A 76 4.05 -3.71 25.13
N ILE A 77 4.59 -4.79 24.57
CA ILE A 77 5.08 -5.96 25.32
C ILE A 77 6.15 -5.54 26.33
N ILE A 78 7.16 -4.78 25.88
CA ILE A 78 8.23 -4.27 26.75
C ILE A 78 7.64 -3.43 27.89
N THR A 79 6.70 -2.53 27.58
CA THR A 79 6.06 -1.66 28.58
C THR A 79 5.27 -2.46 29.61
N VAL A 80 4.56 -3.51 29.18
CA VAL A 80 3.83 -4.41 30.08
C VAL A 80 4.79 -5.20 30.98
N ILE A 81 5.86 -5.77 30.42
CA ILE A 81 6.85 -6.52 31.20
C ILE A 81 7.45 -5.63 32.29
N ILE A 82 7.83 -4.39 31.96
CA ILE A 82 8.41 -3.46 32.92
C ILE A 82 7.38 -3.06 34.00
N SER A 83 6.14 -2.75 33.61
CA SER A 83 5.15 -2.17 34.53
C SER A 83 4.33 -3.18 35.34
N LYS A 84 4.23 -4.43 34.88
CA LYS A 84 3.32 -5.45 35.44
C LYS A 84 4.02 -6.75 35.85
N SER A 85 5.35 -6.83 35.79
CA SER A 85 6.15 -8.03 36.12
C SER A 85 5.80 -8.66 37.46
N GLN A 86 5.41 -7.86 38.45
CA GLN A 86 5.09 -8.33 39.81
C GLN A 86 3.78 -9.12 39.92
N ASN A 87 2.85 -9.00 38.96
CA ASN A 87 1.57 -9.69 38.98
C ASN A 87 1.39 -10.55 37.73
N PHE A 88 1.67 -11.85 37.85
CA PHE A 88 1.62 -12.79 36.74
C PHE A 88 0.26 -12.82 36.03
N LYS A 89 -0.86 -12.76 36.76
CA LYS A 89 -2.21 -12.76 36.16
C LYS A 89 -2.47 -11.50 35.34
N ASP A 90 -2.02 -10.35 35.82
CA ASP A 90 -2.20 -9.08 35.10
C ASP A 90 -1.28 -9.03 33.88
N LEU A 91 -0.02 -9.46 34.05
CA LEU A 91 0.97 -9.62 32.99
C LEU A 91 0.44 -10.53 31.87
N SER A 92 -0.01 -11.74 32.19
CA SER A 92 -0.47 -12.72 31.21
C SER A 92 -1.68 -12.21 30.42
N LEU A 93 -2.62 -11.55 31.10
CA LEU A 93 -3.80 -10.95 30.44
C LEU A 93 -3.38 -9.88 29.44
N HIS A 94 -2.50 -8.96 29.83
CA HIS A 94 -2.07 -7.87 28.94
C HIS A 94 -1.28 -8.39 27.74
N LEU A 95 -0.40 -9.38 27.94
CA LEU A 95 0.32 -10.03 26.84
C LEU A 95 -0.64 -10.70 25.86
N LEU A 96 -1.66 -11.40 26.37
CA LEU A 96 -2.71 -12.00 25.54
C LEU A 96 -3.44 -10.92 24.72
N LEU A 97 -3.89 -9.85 25.37
CA LEU A 97 -4.61 -8.75 24.71
C LEU A 97 -3.76 -8.02 23.65
N ILE A 98 -2.46 -7.82 23.90
CA ILE A 98 -1.56 -7.19 22.92
C ILE A 98 -1.29 -8.12 21.73
N SER A 99 -1.24 -9.43 21.96
CA SER A 99 -1.02 -10.42 20.89
C SER A 99 -2.27 -10.69 20.03
N LEU A 100 -3.46 -10.35 20.55
CA LEU A 100 -4.75 -10.65 19.92
C LEU A 100 -4.87 -10.16 18.46
N PRO A 101 -4.38 -8.96 18.08
CA PRO A 101 -4.49 -8.50 16.69
C PRO A 101 -3.69 -9.33 15.69
N ILE A 102 -2.50 -9.78 16.09
CA ILE A 102 -1.64 -10.62 15.27
C ILE A 102 -2.24 -12.03 15.16
N PHE A 103 -2.77 -12.54 16.26
CA PHE A 103 -3.51 -13.80 16.26
C PHE A 103 -4.75 -13.74 15.36
N SER A 104 -5.53 -12.66 15.45
CA SER A 104 -6.69 -12.41 14.59
C SER A 104 -6.31 -12.38 13.11
N LEU A 105 -5.24 -11.66 12.74
CA LEU A 105 -4.72 -11.65 11.38
C LEU A 105 -4.36 -13.06 10.89
N THR A 106 -3.70 -13.85 11.73
CA THR A 106 -3.33 -15.24 11.42
C THR A 106 -4.57 -16.11 11.22
N MET A 107 -5.57 -16.01 12.09
CA MET A 107 -6.82 -16.76 11.98
C MET A 107 -7.58 -16.40 10.70
N VAL A 108 -7.71 -15.11 10.39
CA VAL A 108 -8.34 -14.66 9.14
C VAL A 108 -7.54 -15.15 7.93
N THR A 109 -6.20 -15.14 7.99
CA THR A 109 -5.33 -15.71 6.94
C THR A 109 -5.66 -17.17 6.68
N LEU A 110 -5.70 -17.99 7.73
CA LEU A 110 -5.98 -19.43 7.64
C LEU A 110 -7.40 -19.67 7.12
N PHE A 111 -8.36 -18.86 7.54
CA PHE A 111 -9.74 -18.91 7.05
C PHE A 111 -9.82 -18.63 5.55
N TYR A 112 -9.17 -17.57 5.05
CA TYR A 112 -9.10 -17.28 3.60
C TYR A 112 -8.49 -18.44 2.82
N LYS A 113 -7.36 -18.99 3.29
CA LYS A 113 -6.72 -20.14 2.64
C LYS A 113 -7.61 -21.37 2.63
N ASN A 114 -8.32 -21.65 3.72
CA ASN A 114 -9.27 -22.76 3.80
C ASN A 114 -10.46 -22.56 2.84
N MET A 115 -10.97 -21.34 2.70
CA MET A 115 -12.01 -21.02 1.72
C MET A 115 -11.52 -21.22 0.30
N ASN A 116 -10.34 -20.71 -0.04
CA ASN A 116 -9.76 -20.91 -1.36
C ASN A 116 -9.48 -22.40 -1.64
N TYR A 117 -9.05 -23.16 -0.64
CA TYR A 117 -8.91 -24.60 -0.77
C TYR A 117 -10.26 -25.28 -1.03
N LYS A 118 -11.32 -24.91 -0.31
CA LYS A 118 -12.65 -25.51 -0.50
C LYS A 118 -13.27 -25.22 -1.88
N TYR A 119 -13.05 -24.02 -2.43
CA TYR A 119 -13.71 -23.59 -3.68
C TYR A 119 -12.85 -23.72 -4.93
N TYR A 120 -11.52 -23.69 -4.79
CA TYR A 120 -10.57 -23.67 -5.90
C TYR A 120 -9.46 -24.73 -5.78
N ASP A 121 -9.46 -25.54 -4.72
CA ASP A 121 -8.41 -26.52 -4.38
C ASP A 121 -7.00 -25.91 -4.21
N GLU A 122 -6.93 -24.62 -3.86
CA GLU A 122 -5.67 -23.90 -3.64
C GLU A 122 -5.58 -23.31 -2.23
N TYR A 123 -4.62 -23.80 -1.44
CA TYR A 123 -4.38 -23.33 -0.07
C TYR A 123 -3.52 -22.05 -0.04
N THR A 124 -4.02 -20.98 -0.65
CA THR A 124 -3.35 -19.66 -0.76
C THR A 124 -4.34 -18.51 -0.52
N ILE A 125 -3.85 -17.29 -0.34
CA ILE A 125 -4.69 -16.08 -0.37
C ILE A 125 -4.95 -15.65 -1.81
N THR A 126 -3.88 -15.58 -2.60
CA THR A 126 -3.93 -15.30 -4.03
C THR A 126 -2.95 -16.22 -4.75
N ASP A 127 -3.33 -16.65 -5.95
CA ASP A 127 -2.44 -17.40 -6.83
C ASP A 127 -1.21 -16.58 -7.24
N ARG A 128 -1.36 -15.26 -7.43
CA ARG A 128 -0.30 -14.29 -7.75
C ARG A 128 0.87 -14.34 -6.76
N SER A 129 0.62 -14.63 -5.48
CA SER A 129 1.65 -14.56 -4.44
C SER A 129 1.98 -15.89 -3.74
N GLY A 130 1.08 -16.87 -3.80
CA GLY A 130 1.23 -18.12 -3.03
C GLY A 130 1.19 -19.42 -3.82
N THR A 131 1.23 -19.37 -5.16
CA THR A 131 1.30 -20.56 -6.02
C THR A 131 2.53 -20.52 -6.93
N TYR A 132 2.74 -21.59 -7.72
CA TYR A 132 3.81 -21.62 -8.72
C TYR A 132 3.62 -20.60 -9.84
N TYR A 133 2.46 -19.95 -9.95
CA TYR A 133 2.32 -18.81 -10.87
C TYR A 133 3.30 -17.69 -10.53
N LYS A 134 3.52 -17.41 -9.24
CA LYS A 134 4.55 -16.47 -8.78
C LYS A 134 5.94 -16.87 -9.26
N ASP A 135 6.28 -18.16 -9.11
CA ASP A 135 7.61 -18.66 -9.46
C ASP A 135 7.82 -18.64 -10.97
N PHE A 136 6.79 -18.98 -11.76
CA PHE A 136 6.76 -18.79 -13.21
C PHE A 136 7.02 -17.33 -13.61
N LEU A 137 6.29 -16.37 -13.01
CA LEU A 137 6.52 -14.94 -13.27
C LEU A 137 7.95 -14.53 -12.90
N HIS A 138 8.44 -15.01 -11.76
CA HIS A 138 9.79 -14.71 -11.29
C HIS A 138 10.86 -15.26 -12.24
N ASP A 139 10.72 -16.50 -12.70
CA ASP A 139 11.66 -17.12 -13.62
C ASP A 139 11.80 -16.29 -14.91
N LEU A 140 10.68 -15.81 -15.45
CA LEU A 140 10.69 -14.93 -16.62
C LEU A 140 11.33 -13.56 -16.32
N LEU A 141 11.01 -12.96 -15.17
CA LEU A 141 11.58 -11.68 -14.74
C LEU A 141 13.10 -11.72 -14.55
N VAL A 142 13.67 -12.87 -14.19
CA VAL A 142 15.10 -13.03 -13.94
C VAL A 142 15.89 -13.44 -15.18
N ILE A 143 15.26 -13.76 -16.32
CA ILE A 143 15.99 -14.10 -17.53
C ILE A 143 16.87 -12.91 -17.96
N GLN A 144 18.15 -13.17 -18.20
CA GLN A 144 19.07 -12.16 -18.70
C GLN A 144 18.72 -11.81 -20.16
N GLU A 145 18.50 -10.52 -20.39
CA GLU A 145 18.24 -9.93 -21.70
C GLU A 145 19.43 -9.11 -22.20
N GLY A 146 19.44 -8.81 -23.50
CA GLY A 146 20.49 -7.98 -24.12
C GLY A 146 20.49 -6.53 -23.63
N GLU A 147 21.45 -5.74 -24.11
CA GLU A 147 21.69 -4.37 -23.62
C GLU A 147 20.57 -3.36 -23.89
N LYS A 148 19.66 -3.64 -24.84
CA LYS A 148 18.46 -2.82 -25.12
C LYS A 148 17.38 -3.01 -24.04
N TYR A 149 17.75 -2.75 -22.80
CA TYR A 149 16.85 -2.77 -21.66
C TYR A 149 15.98 -1.52 -21.65
N GLN A 150 14.67 -1.70 -21.75
CA GLN A 150 13.71 -0.64 -21.47
C GLN A 150 13.26 -0.78 -20.02
N SER A 151 13.51 0.24 -19.20
CA SER A 151 13.19 0.21 -17.75
C SER A 151 11.73 -0.05 -17.45
N ASN A 152 10.83 0.22 -18.40
CA ASN A 152 9.40 0.14 -18.19
C ASN A 152 8.84 -1.25 -18.54
N ILE A 153 9.60 -2.10 -19.23
CA ILE A 153 9.20 -3.46 -19.59
C ILE A 153 9.73 -4.43 -18.53
N TRP A 154 8.84 -5.19 -17.91
CA TRP A 154 9.22 -6.13 -16.85
C TRP A 154 9.59 -7.50 -17.40
N ILE A 155 8.75 -8.05 -18.28
CA ILE A 155 9.00 -9.29 -19.02
C ILE A 155 8.80 -8.96 -20.50
N SER A 156 9.86 -9.07 -21.31
CA SER A 156 9.75 -8.84 -22.75
C SER A 156 9.35 -10.10 -23.51
N LYS A 157 8.92 -9.93 -24.76
CA LYS A 157 8.75 -11.06 -25.69
C LYS A 157 10.02 -11.91 -25.79
N SER A 158 11.19 -11.28 -25.83
CA SER A 158 12.48 -11.99 -25.93
C SER A 158 12.77 -12.88 -24.71
N ALA A 159 12.37 -12.45 -23.50
CA ALA A 159 12.50 -13.29 -22.31
C ALA A 159 11.61 -14.53 -22.40
N VAL A 160 10.37 -14.38 -22.89
CA VAL A 160 9.44 -15.48 -23.10
C VAL A 160 9.96 -16.47 -24.14
N GLU A 161 10.40 -15.99 -25.31
CA GLU A 161 10.98 -16.83 -26.37
C GLU A 161 12.21 -17.63 -25.88
N LYS A 162 13.04 -17.04 -25.01
CA LYS A 162 14.16 -17.75 -24.37
C LYS A 162 13.67 -18.83 -23.41
N ALA A 163 12.61 -18.57 -22.65
CA ALA A 163 12.01 -19.57 -21.77
C ALA A 163 11.45 -20.75 -22.57
N GLU A 164 10.74 -20.49 -23.68
CA GLU A 164 10.16 -21.53 -24.55
C GLU A 164 11.21 -22.46 -25.18
N LYS A 165 12.43 -21.96 -25.42
CA LYS A 165 13.55 -22.80 -25.90
C LYS A 165 13.94 -23.89 -24.91
N TYR A 166 13.69 -23.68 -23.61
CA TYR A 166 14.10 -24.60 -22.55
C TYR A 166 12.95 -25.18 -21.72
N SER A 167 11.72 -24.76 -21.96
CA SER A 167 10.51 -25.33 -21.37
C SER A 167 9.62 -25.96 -22.46
N PRO A 168 9.68 -27.29 -22.66
CA PRO A 168 8.74 -27.99 -23.52
C PRO A 168 7.28 -27.79 -23.09
N THR A 169 7.04 -27.61 -21.79
CA THR A 169 5.69 -27.35 -21.27
C THR A 169 5.18 -25.99 -21.71
N LEU A 170 5.98 -24.93 -21.60
CA LEU A 170 5.62 -23.57 -22.04
C LEU A 170 5.45 -23.50 -23.56
N ARG A 171 6.31 -24.19 -24.32
CA ARG A 171 6.26 -24.22 -25.79
C ARG A 171 4.94 -24.74 -26.37
N LYS A 172 4.15 -25.50 -25.60
CA LYS A 172 2.81 -25.92 -26.04
C LYS A 172 1.84 -24.76 -26.24
N PHE A 173 2.16 -23.58 -25.70
CA PHE A 173 1.38 -22.37 -25.79
C PHE A 173 2.03 -21.30 -26.67
N SER A 174 3.02 -21.65 -27.50
CA SER A 174 3.77 -20.68 -28.32
C SER A 174 2.89 -19.87 -29.25
N ASP A 175 1.86 -20.47 -29.86
CA ASP A 175 0.98 -19.73 -30.76
C ASP A 175 0.15 -18.69 -29.99
N GLN A 176 -0.37 -19.06 -28.82
CA GLN A 176 -1.13 -18.16 -27.96
C GLN A 176 -0.24 -17.03 -27.40
N LEU A 177 0.98 -17.35 -26.97
CA LEU A 177 1.96 -16.36 -26.52
C LEU A 177 2.40 -15.43 -27.65
N ASN A 178 2.63 -15.95 -28.86
CA ASN A 178 2.98 -15.10 -29.99
C ASN A 178 1.83 -14.15 -30.36
N ASN A 179 0.60 -14.63 -30.33
CA ASN A 179 -0.58 -13.82 -30.55
C ASN A 179 -0.75 -12.75 -29.46
N SER A 180 -0.50 -13.08 -28.19
CA SER A 180 -0.57 -12.10 -27.10
C SER A 180 0.44 -10.96 -27.27
N PHE A 181 1.61 -11.22 -27.85
CA PHE A 181 2.59 -10.17 -28.17
C PHE A 181 2.42 -9.54 -29.55
N THR A 182 1.29 -9.76 -30.25
CA THR A 182 1.05 -9.23 -31.61
C THR A 182 -0.20 -8.35 -31.65
N ASN A 183 -0.07 -7.13 -32.18
CA ASN A 183 -1.21 -6.26 -32.40
C ASN A 183 -2.09 -6.82 -33.52
N SER A 184 -3.35 -7.14 -33.22
CA SER A 184 -4.31 -7.72 -34.17
C SER A 184 -4.57 -6.85 -35.41
N SER A 185 -4.43 -5.53 -35.29
CA SER A 185 -4.73 -4.57 -36.36
C SER A 185 -3.52 -4.24 -37.24
N THR A 186 -2.30 -4.30 -36.69
CA THR A 186 -1.08 -3.89 -37.40
C THR A 186 -0.08 -5.03 -37.64
N GLY A 187 -0.26 -6.19 -36.99
CA GLY A 187 0.66 -7.31 -37.04
C GLY A 187 2.02 -7.04 -36.37
N GLN A 188 2.18 -5.90 -35.70
CA GLN A 188 3.43 -5.52 -35.07
C GLN A 188 3.56 -6.12 -33.66
N ASN A 189 4.80 -6.40 -33.25
CA ASN A 189 5.10 -6.81 -31.89
C ASN A 189 4.71 -5.69 -30.91
N ILE A 190 3.98 -6.05 -29.86
CA ILE A 190 3.69 -5.18 -28.73
C ILE A 190 4.51 -5.62 -27.52
N GLU A 191 4.81 -4.67 -26.63
CA GLU A 191 5.46 -4.93 -25.35
C GLU A 191 4.61 -4.31 -24.24
N TYR A 192 4.54 -4.99 -23.10
CA TYR A 192 3.66 -4.60 -22.01
C TYR A 192 4.46 -3.89 -20.91
N PRO A 193 4.11 -2.65 -20.55
CA PRO A 193 4.79 -1.96 -19.47
C PRO A 193 4.38 -2.53 -18.12
N GLY A 194 5.34 -2.69 -17.22
CA GLY A 194 5.10 -3.10 -15.84
C GLY A 194 4.52 -4.50 -15.69
N ASP A 195 3.60 -4.63 -14.73
CA ASP A 195 2.93 -5.88 -14.41
C ASP A 195 1.70 -6.17 -15.30
N ILE A 196 1.44 -5.36 -16.34
CA ILE A 196 0.31 -5.58 -17.27
C ILE A 196 0.44 -6.95 -17.95
N ILE A 197 1.67 -7.39 -18.26
CA ILE A 197 1.93 -8.70 -18.84
C ILE A 197 1.43 -9.86 -17.96
N PHE A 198 1.31 -9.67 -16.64
CA PHE A 198 0.78 -10.71 -15.76
C PHE A 198 -0.73 -10.95 -15.97
N TRP A 199 -1.47 -9.96 -16.46
CA TRP A 199 -2.87 -10.13 -16.85
C TRP A 199 -2.98 -10.80 -18.22
N GLU A 200 -2.08 -10.44 -19.13
CA GLU A 200 -2.01 -11.07 -20.46
C GLU A 200 -1.72 -12.58 -20.34
N PHE A 201 -0.79 -12.99 -19.49
CA PHE A 201 -0.54 -14.41 -19.24
C PHE A 201 -1.77 -15.13 -18.67
N ARG A 202 -2.56 -14.46 -17.82
CA ARG A 202 -3.80 -15.08 -17.31
C ARG A 202 -4.82 -15.31 -18.41
N ASP A 203 -4.92 -14.39 -19.36
CA ASP A 203 -5.81 -14.55 -20.50
C ASP A 203 -5.31 -15.64 -21.46
N THR A 204 -4.01 -15.60 -21.79
CA THR A 204 -3.31 -16.60 -22.62
C THR A 204 -3.48 -18.02 -22.06
N PHE A 205 -3.35 -18.18 -20.75
CA PHE A 205 -3.47 -19.47 -20.06
C PHE A 205 -4.86 -19.71 -19.45
N SER A 206 -5.88 -18.95 -19.85
CA SER A 206 -7.24 -19.05 -19.30
C SER A 206 -7.82 -20.46 -19.41
N THR A 207 -7.46 -21.19 -20.48
CA THR A 207 -7.87 -22.58 -20.70
C THR A 207 -7.43 -23.54 -19.58
N LEU A 208 -6.32 -23.24 -18.88
CA LEU A 208 -5.86 -24.03 -17.73
C LEU A 208 -6.82 -23.97 -16.53
N TYR A 209 -7.71 -22.98 -16.49
CA TYR A 209 -8.65 -22.73 -15.40
C TYR A 209 -10.08 -23.20 -15.71
N LEU A 210 -10.34 -23.81 -16.89
CA LEU A 210 -11.68 -24.25 -17.30
C LEU A 210 -12.28 -25.34 -16.39
N HIS A 211 -11.44 -26.11 -15.69
CA HIS A 211 -11.87 -27.20 -14.82
C HIS A 211 -12.37 -26.76 -13.42
N LYS A 212 -12.55 -25.45 -13.20
CA LYS A 212 -13.00 -24.84 -11.93
C LYS A 212 -12.07 -25.05 -10.73
N ASN A 213 -10.95 -25.75 -10.86
CA ASN A 213 -9.92 -25.87 -9.84
C ASN A 213 -8.56 -25.34 -10.31
N GLY A 214 -7.83 -24.69 -9.41
CA GLY A 214 -6.53 -24.06 -9.70
C GLY A 214 -5.38 -25.07 -9.78
N ILE A 215 -5.58 -26.31 -9.30
CA ILE A 215 -4.58 -27.38 -9.31
C ILE A 215 -3.95 -27.57 -10.69
N TYR A 216 -4.75 -27.58 -11.75
CA TYR A 216 -4.24 -27.85 -13.10
C TYR A 216 -3.29 -26.75 -13.57
N ALA A 217 -3.69 -25.49 -13.41
CA ALA A 217 -2.84 -24.34 -13.70
C ALA A 217 -1.57 -24.33 -12.82
N ASN A 218 -1.71 -24.56 -11.52
CA ASN A 218 -0.58 -24.60 -10.60
C ASN A 218 0.42 -25.72 -10.95
N ASN A 219 -0.06 -26.91 -11.35
CA ASN A 219 0.79 -28.01 -11.83
C ASN A 219 1.48 -27.69 -13.15
N PHE A 220 0.81 -26.98 -14.06
CA PHE A 220 1.43 -26.46 -15.28
C PHE A 220 2.59 -25.51 -14.92
N TYR A 221 2.35 -24.49 -14.10
CA TYR A 221 3.40 -23.54 -13.71
C TYR A 221 4.54 -24.22 -12.95
N LYS A 222 4.24 -25.21 -12.10
CA LYS A 222 5.25 -26.03 -11.42
C LYS A 222 6.17 -26.75 -12.40
N LYS A 223 5.62 -27.32 -13.48
CA LYS A 223 6.41 -27.99 -14.51
C LYS A 223 7.30 -27.01 -15.25
N VAL A 224 6.75 -25.86 -15.68
CA VAL A 224 7.52 -24.80 -16.33
C VAL A 224 8.65 -24.32 -15.42
N HIS A 225 8.35 -24.04 -14.15
CA HIS A 225 9.35 -23.63 -13.16
C HIS A 225 10.49 -24.62 -13.04
N ASN A 226 10.19 -25.92 -12.90
CA ASN A 226 11.22 -26.96 -12.77
C ASN A 226 12.09 -27.08 -14.05
N GLU A 227 11.49 -26.96 -15.23
CA GLU A 227 12.20 -26.98 -16.52
C GLU A 227 13.16 -25.77 -16.64
N LEU A 228 12.69 -24.57 -16.30
CA LEU A 228 13.50 -23.35 -16.33
C LEU A 228 14.58 -23.35 -15.24
N LEU A 229 14.26 -23.82 -14.04
CA LEU A 229 15.22 -23.98 -12.94
C LEU A 229 16.36 -24.92 -13.35
N HIS A 230 16.06 -26.03 -14.02
CA HIS A 230 17.08 -26.92 -14.58
C HIS A 230 17.94 -26.20 -15.64
N ALA A 231 17.34 -25.40 -16.52
CA ALA A 231 18.07 -24.61 -17.51
C ALA A 231 18.97 -23.54 -16.87
N PHE A 232 18.56 -22.91 -15.78
CA PHE A 232 19.40 -21.99 -15.00
C PHE A 232 20.56 -22.74 -14.33
N ASN A 233 20.29 -23.89 -13.70
CA ASN A 233 21.31 -24.67 -12.98
C ASN A 233 22.37 -25.26 -13.92
N THR A 234 21.99 -25.60 -15.16
CA THR A 234 22.90 -26.10 -16.21
C THR A 234 23.59 -24.98 -16.99
N GLY A 235 23.32 -23.71 -16.68
CA GLY A 235 23.90 -22.55 -17.36
C GLY A 235 23.37 -22.28 -18.78
N LYS A 236 22.36 -23.04 -19.24
CA LYS A 236 21.68 -22.85 -20.53
C LYS A 236 20.85 -21.55 -20.55
N LEU A 237 20.30 -21.17 -19.40
CA LEU A 237 19.74 -19.86 -19.13
C LEU A 237 20.59 -19.13 -18.10
N ARG A 238 20.73 -17.82 -18.26
CA ARG A 238 21.44 -16.95 -17.31
C ARG A 238 20.47 -16.04 -16.59
N LYS A 239 20.67 -15.86 -15.28
CA LYS A 239 19.93 -14.90 -14.47
C LYS A 239 20.50 -13.50 -14.64
N SER A 240 19.64 -12.50 -14.61
CA SER A 240 20.04 -11.09 -14.66
C SER A 240 20.72 -10.68 -13.35
N ASN A 241 21.71 -9.78 -13.44
CA ASN A 241 22.38 -9.22 -12.27
C ASN A 241 21.56 -8.04 -11.68
N ARG A 242 20.36 -8.34 -11.20
CA ARG A 242 19.43 -7.36 -10.61
C ARG A 242 19.06 -7.80 -9.20
N PHE A 243 18.78 -6.82 -8.35
CA PHE A 243 18.29 -7.02 -7.00
C PHE A 243 16.76 -7.04 -6.97
N TYR A 244 16.15 -8.14 -6.53
CA TYR A 244 14.70 -8.30 -6.50
C TYR A 244 14.22 -8.25 -5.04
N LEU A 245 13.43 -7.23 -4.67
CA LEU A 245 12.79 -7.17 -3.35
C LEU A 245 11.55 -8.08 -3.27
N SER A 246 10.95 -8.43 -4.42
CA SER A 246 9.81 -9.33 -4.50
C SER A 246 9.88 -10.16 -5.78
N GLN A 247 9.35 -11.39 -5.70
CA GLN A 247 9.30 -12.33 -6.83
C GLN A 247 8.37 -11.88 -7.96
N VAL A 248 7.41 -10.99 -7.67
CA VAL A 248 6.42 -10.46 -8.65
C VAL A 248 6.68 -9.01 -9.04
N SER A 249 7.94 -8.61 -9.05
CA SER A 249 8.34 -7.22 -9.31
C SER A 249 9.66 -7.16 -10.07
N GLN A 250 9.86 -6.10 -10.84
CA GLN A 250 11.08 -5.90 -11.62
C GLN A 250 12.29 -5.63 -10.72
N GLY A 251 13.36 -6.40 -10.92
CA GLY A 251 14.61 -6.21 -10.19
C GLY A 251 15.28 -4.87 -10.50
N LEU A 252 15.98 -4.33 -9.50
CA LEU A 252 16.73 -3.08 -9.56
C LEU A 252 18.19 -3.30 -9.94
N ARG A 253 18.73 -2.41 -10.77
CA ARG A 253 20.17 -2.28 -11.03
C ARG A 253 20.76 -1.20 -10.15
N PHE A 254 22.06 -1.23 -9.91
CA PHE A 254 22.76 -0.11 -9.26
C PHE A 254 22.56 1.22 -10.00
N SER A 255 22.48 1.19 -11.34
CA SER A 255 22.16 2.37 -12.15
C SER A 255 20.80 2.98 -11.85
N ASP A 256 19.84 2.20 -11.33
CA ASP A 256 18.51 2.71 -10.98
C ASP A 256 18.53 3.63 -9.76
N ILE A 257 19.58 3.58 -8.93
CA ILE A 257 19.76 4.50 -7.79
C ILE A 257 19.84 5.95 -8.27
N LEU A 258 20.49 6.20 -9.41
CA LEU A 258 20.55 7.53 -10.02
C LEU A 258 19.17 7.99 -10.48
N TRP A 259 18.35 7.07 -10.98
CA TRP A 259 16.97 7.38 -11.34
C TRP A 259 16.17 7.83 -10.11
N PHE A 260 16.23 7.08 -9.00
CA PHE A 260 15.54 7.47 -7.75
C PHE A 260 16.02 8.84 -7.28
N LYS A 261 17.34 9.06 -7.17
CA LYS A 261 17.91 10.36 -6.77
C LYS A 261 17.34 11.54 -7.58
N ASN A 262 17.13 11.35 -8.89
CA ASN A 262 16.64 12.40 -9.78
C ASN A 262 15.12 12.60 -9.73
N HIS A 263 14.34 11.58 -9.32
CA HIS A 263 12.86 11.62 -9.38
C HIS A 263 12.18 11.72 -8.01
N THR A 264 12.79 11.17 -6.95
CA THR A 264 12.21 11.14 -5.59
C THR A 264 11.80 12.52 -5.10
N GLY A 265 12.58 13.56 -5.40
CA GLY A 265 12.21 14.94 -5.05
C GLY A 265 10.89 15.40 -5.69
N ASN A 266 10.61 15.01 -6.94
CA ASN A 266 9.36 15.33 -7.63
C ASN A 266 8.18 14.52 -7.06
N TYR A 267 8.39 13.22 -6.78
CA TYR A 267 7.39 12.37 -6.12
C TYR A 267 7.02 12.93 -4.74
N PHE A 268 8.02 13.27 -3.95
CA PHE A 268 7.85 13.87 -2.63
C PHE A 268 7.14 15.23 -2.70
N ASN A 269 7.57 16.12 -3.59
CA ASN A 269 6.93 17.42 -3.81
C ASN A 269 5.46 17.26 -4.25
N THR A 270 5.15 16.27 -5.07
CA THR A 270 3.77 15.97 -5.48
C THR A 270 2.91 15.55 -4.29
N MET A 271 3.47 14.76 -3.38
CA MET A 271 2.78 14.27 -2.18
C MET A 271 2.48 15.42 -1.21
N ILE A 272 3.48 16.25 -0.86
CA ILE A 272 3.32 17.37 0.08
C ILE A 272 2.47 18.52 -0.47
N SER A 273 2.34 18.64 -1.80
CA SER A 273 1.55 19.72 -2.42
C SER A 273 0.08 19.35 -2.66
N TYR A 274 -0.29 18.08 -2.42
CA TYR A 274 -1.59 17.53 -2.79
C TYR A 274 -1.96 17.80 -4.25
N LYS A 275 -0.97 17.90 -5.16
CA LYS A 275 -1.13 18.41 -6.53
C LYS A 275 -2.23 17.68 -7.31
N TYR A 276 -2.33 16.37 -7.12
CA TYR A 276 -3.30 15.56 -7.85
C TYR A 276 -4.65 15.44 -7.15
N ASN A 277 -4.83 15.90 -5.91
CA ASN A 277 -6.15 15.95 -5.28
C ASN A 277 -7.09 16.85 -6.10
N LYS A 278 -7.93 16.21 -6.90
CA LYS A 278 -8.95 16.85 -7.72
C LYS A 278 -10.23 16.06 -7.54
N LEU A 279 -11.34 16.78 -7.46
CA LEU A 279 -12.69 16.23 -7.55
C LEU A 279 -13.26 16.66 -8.89
N SER A 280 -13.91 15.74 -9.59
CA SER A 280 -14.71 16.09 -10.75
C SER A 280 -15.92 15.17 -10.86
N VAL A 281 -16.89 15.65 -11.62
CA VAL A 281 -18.14 14.97 -11.89
C VAL A 281 -18.05 14.45 -13.30
N ASN A 282 -18.02 13.13 -13.45
CA ASN A 282 -17.90 12.46 -14.74
C ASN A 282 -19.13 11.58 -14.97
N GLU A 283 -19.51 11.41 -16.23
CA GLU A 283 -20.47 10.37 -16.59
C GLU A 283 -19.86 8.99 -16.31
N ALA A 284 -20.70 8.07 -15.87
CA ALA A 284 -20.29 6.70 -15.66
C ALA A 284 -19.99 6.02 -17.01
N THR A 285 -19.07 5.08 -16.99
CA THR A 285 -18.67 4.32 -18.18
C THR A 285 -19.11 2.86 -18.02
N GLY A 286 -19.60 2.26 -19.10
CA GLY A 286 -20.14 0.89 -19.09
C GLY A 286 -21.49 0.79 -19.77
N SER A 287 -21.99 -0.43 -19.94
CA SER A 287 -23.33 -0.66 -20.46
C SER A 287 -24.41 -0.28 -19.44
N PHE A 288 -25.63 0.00 -19.90
CA PHE A 288 -26.75 0.36 -19.02
C PHE A 288 -26.96 -0.68 -17.91
N ASN A 289 -26.95 -1.97 -18.23
CA ASN A 289 -27.11 -3.05 -17.25
C ASN A 289 -25.97 -3.09 -16.22
N GLN A 290 -24.72 -2.86 -16.66
CA GLN A 290 -23.58 -2.78 -15.73
C GLN A 290 -23.73 -1.62 -14.75
N LEU A 291 -24.16 -0.46 -15.26
CA LEU A 291 -24.39 0.74 -14.45
C LEU A 291 -25.56 0.56 -13.50
N LEU A 292 -26.67 -0.03 -13.95
CA LEU A 292 -27.84 -0.32 -13.11
C LEU A 292 -27.47 -1.26 -11.95
N ASN A 293 -26.83 -2.39 -12.27
CA ASN A 293 -26.37 -3.35 -11.26
C ASN A 293 -25.42 -2.69 -10.25
N MET A 294 -24.48 -1.86 -10.74
CA MET A 294 -23.57 -1.13 -9.85
C MET A 294 -24.33 -0.12 -8.99
N SER A 295 -25.31 0.59 -9.54
CA SER A 295 -26.14 1.54 -8.78
C SER A 295 -26.91 0.83 -7.66
N GLU A 296 -27.48 -0.33 -7.95
CA GLU A 296 -28.24 -1.13 -6.99
C GLU A 296 -27.34 -1.70 -5.89
N LEU A 297 -26.16 -2.22 -6.25
CA LEU A 297 -25.21 -2.79 -5.29
C LEU A 297 -24.64 -1.75 -4.33
N THR A 298 -24.46 -0.52 -4.80
CA THR A 298 -23.65 0.48 -4.09
C THR A 298 -24.46 1.59 -3.49
N HIS A 299 -25.73 1.71 -3.92
CA HIS A 299 -26.61 2.82 -3.65
C HIS A 299 -25.95 4.19 -3.90
N SER A 300 -24.94 4.23 -4.77
CA SER A 300 -24.21 5.44 -5.09
C SER A 300 -24.95 6.25 -6.16
N PRO A 301 -24.95 7.59 -6.09
CA PRO A 301 -25.55 8.41 -7.14
C PRO A 301 -24.72 8.31 -8.43
N ILE A 302 -25.29 7.66 -9.44
CA ILE A 302 -24.67 7.51 -10.76
C ILE A 302 -25.13 8.65 -11.68
N ILE A 303 -24.18 9.24 -12.41
CA ILE A 303 -24.48 10.12 -13.53
C ILE A 303 -24.46 9.28 -14.80
N TRP A 304 -25.64 9.04 -15.34
CA TRP A 304 -25.84 8.21 -16.51
C TRP A 304 -25.19 8.84 -17.75
N PRO A 305 -24.69 8.02 -18.69
CA PRO A 305 -24.18 8.52 -19.97
C PRO A 305 -25.19 9.43 -20.67
N GLY A 306 -24.73 10.57 -21.18
CA GLY A 306 -25.56 11.59 -21.83
C GLY A 306 -26.41 12.45 -20.90
N THR A 307 -26.31 12.29 -19.57
CA THR A 307 -27.11 13.04 -18.59
C THR A 307 -26.33 14.11 -17.84
N ILE A 308 -25.06 14.38 -18.17
CA ILE A 308 -24.24 15.36 -17.43
C ILE A 308 -24.81 16.78 -17.42
N ASN A 309 -25.66 17.12 -18.40
CA ASN A 309 -26.33 18.42 -18.48
C ASN A 309 -27.70 18.48 -17.75
N THR A 310 -28.13 17.41 -17.11
CA THR A 310 -29.40 17.35 -16.35
C THR A 310 -29.34 18.14 -15.04
N PHE A 311 -30.49 18.41 -14.44
CA PHE A 311 -30.57 19.15 -13.17
C PHE A 311 -29.83 18.45 -12.02
N PHE A 312 -29.95 17.12 -11.91
CA PHE A 312 -29.31 16.32 -10.84
C PHE A 312 -27.78 16.30 -10.95
N SER A 313 -27.24 16.15 -12.16
CA SER A 313 -25.79 16.22 -12.40
C SER A 313 -25.26 17.63 -12.17
N LYS A 314 -26.01 18.68 -12.54
CA LYS A 314 -25.67 20.08 -12.26
C LYS A 314 -25.59 20.37 -10.76
N LYS A 315 -26.53 19.87 -9.96
CA LYS A 315 -26.49 20.02 -8.48
C LYS A 315 -25.24 19.38 -7.88
N SER A 316 -24.91 18.15 -8.33
CA SER A 316 -23.68 17.45 -7.92
C SER A 316 -22.43 18.20 -8.36
N ALA A 317 -22.42 18.75 -9.58
CA ALA A 317 -21.32 19.55 -10.11
C ALA A 317 -21.10 20.86 -9.33
N ILE A 318 -22.17 21.54 -8.90
CA ILE A 318 -22.07 22.74 -8.05
C ILE A 318 -21.40 22.38 -6.72
N PHE A 319 -21.87 21.33 -6.04
CA PHE A 319 -21.27 20.89 -4.77
C PHE A 319 -19.80 20.49 -4.94
N VAL A 320 -19.49 19.66 -5.93
CA VAL A 320 -18.10 19.24 -6.21
C VAL A 320 -17.22 20.43 -6.59
N SER A 321 -17.72 21.38 -7.38
CA SER A 321 -17.01 22.60 -7.75
C SER A 321 -16.72 23.48 -6.53
N PHE A 322 -17.67 23.60 -5.59
CA PHE A 322 -17.46 24.30 -4.32
C PHE A 322 -16.33 23.66 -3.52
N ILE A 323 -16.38 22.33 -3.30
CA ILE A 323 -15.33 21.63 -2.56
C ILE A 323 -13.97 21.78 -3.28
N GLN A 324 -13.94 21.61 -4.60
CA GLN A 324 -12.72 21.76 -5.39
C GLN A 324 -12.13 23.18 -5.30
N THR A 325 -12.97 24.21 -5.38
CA THR A 325 -12.52 25.60 -5.48
C THR A 325 -12.15 26.20 -4.12
N HIS A 326 -12.91 25.88 -3.08
CA HIS A 326 -12.70 26.50 -1.76
C HIS A 326 -11.92 25.61 -0.80
N ILE A 327 -12.21 24.31 -0.76
CA ILE A 327 -11.54 23.40 0.17
C ILE A 327 -10.25 22.89 -0.45
N THR A 328 -10.33 22.22 -1.60
CA THR A 328 -9.17 21.56 -2.20
C THR A 328 -8.07 22.55 -2.57
N LYS A 329 -8.39 23.67 -3.23
CA LYS A 329 -7.38 24.69 -3.55
C LYS A 329 -6.77 25.34 -2.32
N PHE A 330 -7.54 25.54 -1.24
CA PHE A 330 -7.01 26.08 0.02
C PHE A 330 -5.96 25.15 0.60
N TYR A 331 -6.27 23.85 0.73
CA TYR A 331 -5.28 22.88 1.19
C TYR A 331 -4.06 22.82 0.27
N GLN A 332 -4.24 22.83 -1.05
CA GLN A 332 -3.12 22.85 -2.01
C GLN A 332 -2.23 24.09 -1.85
N SER A 333 -2.81 25.27 -1.60
CA SER A 333 -2.03 26.50 -1.47
C SER A 333 -1.24 26.57 -0.16
N ILE A 334 -1.79 26.11 0.96
CA ILE A 334 -1.11 26.17 2.26
C ILE A 334 -0.24 24.95 2.57
N SER A 335 -0.44 23.83 1.86
CA SER A 335 0.14 22.53 2.20
C SER A 335 1.64 22.54 2.42
N LYS A 336 2.41 23.16 1.51
CA LYS A 336 3.86 23.26 1.64
C LYS A 336 4.29 24.05 2.89
N ILE A 337 3.57 25.11 3.22
CA ILE A 337 3.86 25.93 4.40
C ILE A 337 3.57 25.10 5.66
N VAL A 338 2.42 24.44 5.71
CA VAL A 338 2.03 23.54 6.82
C VAL A 338 3.06 22.41 6.98
N PHE A 339 3.49 21.81 5.88
CA PHE A 339 4.52 20.76 5.89
C PHE A 339 5.85 21.26 6.48
N ILE A 340 6.31 22.46 6.12
CA ILE A 340 7.54 23.05 6.67
C ILE A 340 7.37 23.32 8.17
N ILE A 341 6.27 23.96 8.59
CA ILE A 341 5.98 24.25 10.00
C ILE A 341 5.91 22.96 10.82
N GLY A 342 5.24 21.93 10.29
CA GLY A 342 5.17 20.61 10.90
C GLY A 342 6.54 19.95 11.04
N SER A 343 7.34 19.99 9.98
CA SER A 343 8.70 19.44 9.98
C SER A 343 9.61 20.10 11.02
N ILE A 344 9.55 21.43 11.15
CA ILE A 344 10.27 22.17 12.19
C ILE A 344 9.84 21.69 13.58
N GLY A 345 8.54 21.50 13.80
CA GLY A 345 8.03 21.05 15.09
C GLY A 345 8.44 19.63 15.46
N ILE A 346 8.52 18.73 14.48
CA ILE A 346 9.06 17.38 14.69
C ILE A 346 10.55 17.46 15.06
N LEU A 347 11.35 18.33 14.41
CA LEU A 347 12.75 18.54 14.78
C LEU A 347 12.89 19.09 16.21
N LEU A 348 12.06 20.06 16.59
CA LEU A 348 12.03 20.60 17.97
C LEU A 348 11.64 19.54 18.99
N LEU A 349 10.66 18.69 18.68
CA LEU A 349 10.29 17.55 19.52
C LEU A 349 11.46 16.57 19.68
N LEU A 350 12.16 16.23 18.60
CA LEU A 350 13.34 15.35 18.67
C LEU A 350 14.44 15.95 19.54
N LEU A 351 14.70 17.26 19.42
CA LEU A 351 15.63 17.96 20.30
C LEU A 351 15.18 17.91 21.77
N GLN A 352 13.90 18.15 22.04
CA GLN A 352 13.35 18.09 23.40
C GLN A 352 13.49 16.68 24.01
N ILE A 353 13.24 15.63 23.22
CA ILE A 353 13.44 14.25 23.65
C ILE A 353 14.91 13.97 23.94
N LEU A 354 15.83 14.41 23.06
CA LEU A 354 17.26 14.24 23.29
C LEU A 354 17.69 14.88 24.61
N LEU A 355 17.26 16.12 24.88
CA LEU A 355 17.52 16.80 26.14
C LEU A 355 16.90 16.07 27.35
N GLN A 356 15.69 15.53 27.22
CA GLN A 356 15.08 14.71 28.26
C GLN A 356 15.88 13.44 28.55
N LEU A 357 16.35 12.74 27.52
CA LEU A 357 17.16 11.52 27.66
C LEU A 357 18.49 11.80 28.35
N LEU A 358 19.16 12.91 28.03
CA LEU A 358 20.38 13.35 28.72
C LEU A 358 20.12 13.60 30.22
N ASN A 359 18.93 14.11 30.56
CA ASN A 359 18.48 14.34 31.93
C ASN A 359 17.78 13.12 32.58
N LYS A 360 17.85 11.93 31.97
CA LYS A 360 17.19 10.68 32.42
C LYS A 360 15.67 10.81 32.62
N ASN A 361 15.03 11.70 31.87
CA ASN A 361 13.59 11.85 31.78
C ASN A 361 13.08 11.16 30.50
N TYR A 362 12.02 10.36 30.63
CA TYR A 362 11.50 9.52 29.54
C TYR A 362 10.05 9.86 29.16
N HIS A 363 9.54 11.01 29.59
CA HIS A 363 8.13 11.38 29.41
C HIS A 363 7.69 11.41 27.94
N LEU A 364 8.52 11.90 27.03
CA LEU A 364 8.20 11.99 25.59
C LEU A 364 8.62 10.76 24.78
N LEU A 365 9.26 9.77 25.40
CA LEU A 365 9.71 8.56 24.72
C LEU A 365 8.55 7.75 24.08
N PRO A 366 7.39 7.57 24.73
CA PRO A 366 6.25 6.89 24.10
C PRO A 366 5.78 7.57 22.80
N LEU A 367 5.79 8.91 22.77
CA LEU A 367 5.41 9.67 21.59
C LEU A 367 6.43 9.49 20.46
N LEU A 368 7.72 9.47 20.78
CA LEU A 368 8.78 9.18 19.81
C LEU A 368 8.57 7.82 19.14
N ILE A 369 8.26 6.79 19.92
CA ILE A 369 8.01 5.43 19.41
C ILE A 369 6.85 5.45 18.40
N VAL A 370 5.74 6.13 18.73
CA VAL A 370 4.59 6.26 17.82
C VAL A 370 5.01 6.98 16.53
N ILE A 371 5.66 8.14 16.62
CA ILE A 371 6.09 8.92 15.45
C ILE A 371 7.06 8.12 14.58
N PHE A 372 8.06 7.49 15.18
CA PHE A 372 9.05 6.69 14.48
C PHE A 372 8.41 5.50 13.75
N SER A 373 7.49 4.80 14.41
CA SER A 373 6.76 3.67 13.83
C SER A 373 5.89 4.09 12.63
N MET A 374 5.25 5.27 12.70
CA MET A 374 4.49 5.86 11.60
C MET A 374 5.39 6.24 10.42
N LEU A 375 6.50 6.93 10.69
CA LEU A 375 7.47 7.36 9.67
C LEU A 375 8.06 6.17 8.92
N LEU A 376 8.44 5.11 9.64
CA LEU A 376 9.00 3.90 9.02
C LEU A 376 8.00 3.21 8.09
N SER A 377 6.74 3.14 8.51
CA SER A 377 5.63 2.62 7.70
C SER A 377 5.36 3.46 6.45
N ALA A 378 5.27 4.79 6.61
CA ALA A 378 5.10 5.70 5.48
C ALA A 378 6.29 5.66 4.49
N PHE A 379 7.51 5.55 5.01
CA PHE A 379 8.72 5.40 4.21
C PHE A 379 8.72 4.08 3.42
N ALA A 380 8.35 2.97 4.06
CA ALA A 380 8.23 1.67 3.40
C ALA A 380 7.21 1.72 2.25
N LEU A 381 6.05 2.34 2.45
CA LEU A 381 5.06 2.54 1.38
C LEU A 381 5.61 3.44 0.27
N PHE A 382 6.24 4.56 0.62
CA PHE A 382 6.76 5.52 -0.35
C PHE A 382 7.77 4.87 -1.30
N ILE A 383 8.79 4.19 -0.76
CA ILE A 383 9.81 3.54 -1.57
C ILE A 383 9.22 2.39 -2.39
N GLY A 384 8.33 1.58 -1.78
CA GLY A 384 7.67 0.48 -2.48
C GLY A 384 6.82 0.95 -3.67
N VAL A 385 6.02 2.00 -3.48
CA VAL A 385 5.16 2.56 -4.54
C VAL A 385 5.98 3.32 -5.58
N GLU A 386 6.99 4.09 -5.19
CA GLU A 386 7.88 4.78 -6.13
C GLU A 386 8.56 3.78 -7.07
N TRP A 387 9.10 2.70 -6.51
CA TRP A 387 9.70 1.61 -7.28
C TRP A 387 8.68 0.91 -8.19
N PHE A 388 7.51 0.54 -7.66
CA PHE A 388 6.47 -0.10 -8.46
C PHE A 388 6.00 0.80 -9.62
N SER A 389 5.79 2.08 -9.36
CA SER A 389 5.18 3.02 -10.30
C SER A 389 6.12 3.55 -11.39
N ARG A 390 7.35 3.06 -11.52
CA ARG A 390 8.33 3.53 -12.52
C ARG A 390 7.80 3.49 -13.96
N PHE A 391 6.97 2.50 -14.28
CA PHE A 391 6.35 2.36 -15.59
C PHE A 391 5.03 3.15 -15.74
N LEU A 392 4.56 3.78 -14.66
CA LEU A 392 3.33 4.54 -14.59
C LEU A 392 3.60 6.05 -14.54
N SER A 393 2.54 6.85 -14.72
CA SER A 393 2.63 8.29 -14.51
C SER A 393 2.69 8.64 -13.02
N ILE A 394 3.28 9.80 -12.71
CA ILE A 394 3.32 10.34 -11.34
C ILE A 394 1.93 10.54 -10.72
N LYS A 395 0.88 10.72 -11.54
CA LYS A 395 -0.51 10.73 -11.06
C LYS A 395 -0.89 9.38 -10.47
N LYS A 396 -0.53 8.28 -11.13
CA LYS A 396 -0.83 6.92 -10.64
C LYS A 396 -0.03 6.59 -9.38
N PHE A 397 1.22 7.01 -9.27
CA PHE A 397 1.95 6.96 -8.00
C PHE A 397 1.13 7.58 -6.85
N TYR A 398 0.58 8.77 -7.10
CA TYR A 398 -0.21 9.50 -6.10
C TYR A 398 -1.48 8.73 -5.68
N ASP A 399 -2.11 8.00 -6.59
CA ASP A 399 -3.25 7.12 -6.27
C ASP A 399 -2.83 5.99 -5.31
N TYR A 400 -1.73 5.30 -5.62
CA TYR A 400 -1.23 4.15 -4.86
C TYR A 400 -0.72 4.52 -3.45
N ILE A 401 -0.15 5.72 -3.30
CA ILE A 401 0.39 6.21 -2.02
C ILE A 401 -0.64 6.87 -1.10
N SER A 402 -1.88 7.01 -1.57
CA SER A 402 -2.95 7.74 -0.87
C SER A 402 -3.18 7.31 0.60
N CYS A 403 -2.85 6.06 0.96
CA CYS A 403 -2.96 5.55 2.33
C CYS A 403 -1.90 6.13 3.29
N ALA A 404 -0.77 6.66 2.80
CA ALA A 404 0.21 7.36 3.64
C ALA A 404 -0.20 8.81 3.94
N ILE A 405 -1.12 9.40 3.16
CA ILE A 405 -1.55 10.80 3.36
C ILE A 405 -2.05 11.05 4.79
N PRO A 406 -2.94 10.22 5.39
CA PRO A 406 -3.36 10.42 6.77
C PRO A 406 -2.21 10.33 7.79
N ILE A 407 -1.21 9.49 7.52
CA ILE A 407 -0.03 9.36 8.38
C ILE A 407 0.76 10.66 8.35
N MET A 408 1.04 11.17 7.15
CA MET A 408 1.70 12.45 6.97
C MET A 408 0.94 13.59 7.64
N GLN A 409 -0.38 13.66 7.44
CA GLN A 409 -1.22 14.69 8.07
C GLN A 409 -1.19 14.60 9.60
N THR A 410 -1.18 13.39 10.16
CA THR A 410 -1.05 13.20 11.61
C THR A 410 0.30 13.72 12.11
N LEU A 411 1.38 13.42 11.39
CA LEU A 411 2.73 13.91 11.71
C LEU A 411 2.84 15.43 11.57
N GLU A 412 2.23 16.01 10.53
CA GLU A 412 2.15 17.47 10.32
C GLU A 412 1.41 18.15 11.47
N ILE A 413 0.26 17.61 11.92
CA ILE A 413 -0.52 18.16 13.03
C ILE A 413 0.29 18.10 14.34
N ILE A 414 0.93 16.97 14.63
CA ILE A 414 1.80 16.82 15.81
C ILE A 414 2.94 17.85 15.73
N GLY A 415 3.60 17.97 14.57
CA GLY A 415 4.66 18.94 14.34
C GLY A 415 4.17 20.37 14.60
N CYS A 416 3.07 20.79 13.96
CA CYS A 416 2.49 22.11 14.16
C CYS A 416 2.20 22.39 15.64
N PHE A 417 1.65 21.42 16.38
CA PHE A 417 1.41 21.56 17.82
C PHE A 417 2.71 21.86 18.60
N PHE A 418 3.80 21.16 18.32
CA PHE A 418 5.09 21.41 18.99
C PHE A 418 5.71 22.74 18.56
N THR A 419 5.59 23.13 17.29
CA THR A 419 6.04 24.45 16.82
C THR A 419 5.31 25.57 17.58
N PHE A 420 3.98 25.52 17.65
CA PHE A 420 3.21 26.54 18.37
C PHE A 420 3.49 26.54 19.87
N THR A 421 3.62 25.37 20.50
CA THR A 421 3.96 25.26 21.92
C THR A 421 5.33 25.90 22.21
N PHE A 422 6.31 25.67 21.34
CA PHE A 422 7.63 26.28 21.48
C PHE A 422 7.56 27.80 21.32
N ILE A 423 6.85 28.30 20.32
CA ILE A 423 6.65 29.74 20.09
C ILE A 423 5.99 30.40 21.31
N ILE A 424 4.90 29.83 21.83
CA ILE A 424 4.18 30.37 22.99
C ILE A 424 5.06 30.42 24.23
N ASN A 425 5.88 29.39 24.45
CA ASN A 425 6.78 29.34 25.61
C ASN A 425 8.01 30.24 25.46
N PHE A 426 8.41 30.56 24.23
CA PHE A 426 9.54 31.45 23.94
C PHE A 426 9.17 32.93 24.13
N PHE A 427 7.92 33.33 23.86
CA PHE A 427 7.45 34.68 24.15
C PHE A 427 7.12 34.79 25.66
N PRO A 428 7.84 35.61 26.44
CA PRO A 428 7.55 35.75 27.86
C PRO A 428 6.13 36.29 28.03
N ARG A 429 5.32 35.60 28.84
CA ARG A 429 4.08 36.20 29.36
C ARG A 429 4.49 37.50 30.04
N LYS A 430 4.13 38.66 29.47
CA LYS A 430 4.15 39.92 30.20
C LYS A 430 3.38 39.66 31.49
N LYS A 431 4.08 39.63 32.63
CA LYS A 431 3.45 39.74 33.93
C LYS A 431 2.60 41.01 33.87
N ILE A 432 1.29 40.86 33.79
CA ILE A 432 0.36 41.94 34.13
C ILE A 432 0.69 42.21 35.59
N LYS A 433 1.43 43.30 35.83
CA LYS A 433 1.67 43.80 37.17
C LYS A 433 0.31 44.10 37.77
N ASP A 434 0.12 43.60 38.97
CA ASP A 434 -1.05 43.81 39.83
C ASP A 434 -1.44 45.29 39.83
N LEU A 435 -2.69 45.54 39.44
CA LEU A 435 -3.44 46.74 39.79
C LEU A 435 -4.31 46.35 40.98
N GLU A 436 -3.70 46.36 42.18
CA GLU A 436 -4.39 46.51 43.46
C GLU A 436 -3.66 47.57 44.28
#